data_AF-A0A348NHI8-F1
#
_entry.id   AF-A0A348NHI8-F1
#
_cell.length_a   1.000
_cell.length_b   1.000
_cell.length_c   1.000
_cell.angle_alpha   90.00
_cell.angle_beta   90.00
_cell.angle_gamma   90.00
#
_symmetry.space_group_name_H-M   'P 1'
#
loop_
_entity.id
_entity.type
_entity.pdbx_description
1 polymer ?
#
loop_
_entity_poly.entity_id
_entity_poly.type
_entity_poly.pdbx_seq_one_letter_code
_entity_poly.pdbx_strand_id
1 'polypeptide(L)'
;MTEPLRKEFLLFILAEIVTFGSITLLQFVDFPLFLFVLLVMHGGIVLFIVLRKRFAKAGLAVKPFYQRTYLLLALFLPILGYALGAVVFGYPVDEGMKRTVSLILAGIAILASAINTILFRAHLVKRIPSIKA
;
A
#
# COMPACT_ATOMS: atom_id res chain seq x y z
N MET A 1 15.69 -3.20 -18.10
CA MET A 1 14.34 -2.59 -18.02
C MET A 1 14.27 -1.45 -18.99
N THR A 2 13.21 -1.34 -19.79
CA THR A 2 13.03 -0.17 -20.67
C THR A 2 12.75 1.07 -19.83
N GLU A 3 13.14 2.26 -20.31
CA GLU A 3 12.88 3.54 -19.62
C GLU A 3 11.41 3.75 -19.21
N PRO A 4 10.38 3.50 -20.05
CA PRO A 4 8.99 3.63 -19.63
C PRO A 4 8.62 2.67 -18.49
N LEU A 5 9.06 1.41 -18.56
CA LEU A 5 8.77 0.41 -17.53
C LEU A 5 9.48 0.75 -16.21
N ARG A 6 10.67 1.34 -16.27
CA ARG A 6 11.40 1.84 -15.11
C ARG A 6 10.65 2.96 -14.40
N LYS A 7 10.12 3.92 -15.16
CA LYS A 7 9.31 5.02 -14.60
C LYS A 7 8.06 4.50 -13.92
N GLU A 8 7.34 3.57 -14.54
CA GLU A 8 6.16 2.95 -13.93
C GLU A 8 6.49 2.18 -12.65
N PHE A 9 7.63 1.48 -12.63
CA PHE A 9 8.10 0.78 -11.43
C PHE A 9 8.49 1.74 -10.30
N LEU A 10 9.14 2.87 -10.61
CA LEU A 10 9.43 3.91 -9.62
C LEU A 10 8.15 4.55 -9.07
N LEU A 11 7.15 4.79 -9.92
CA LEU A 11 5.84 5.26 -9.48
C LEU A 11 5.11 4.23 -8.60
N PHE A 12 5.33 2.94 -8.84
CA PHE A 12 4.80 1.88 -7.97
C PHE A 12 5.42 1.94 -6.58
N ILE A 13 6.74 2.09 -6.49
CA ILE A 13 7.44 2.27 -5.21
C ILE A 13 6.95 3.53 -4.48
N LEU A 14 6.81 4.64 -5.22
CA LEU A 14 6.28 5.88 -4.66
C LEU A 14 4.86 5.68 -4.12
N ALA A 15 4.00 4.96 -4.84
CA ALA A 15 2.66 4.63 -4.38
C ALA A 15 2.68 3.80 -3.09
N GLU A 16 3.60 2.84 -2.95
CA GLU A 16 3.79 2.08 -1.71
C GLU A 16 4.20 2.97 -0.54
N ILE A 17 5.22 3.80 -0.74
CA ILE A 17 5.70 4.72 0.31
C ILE A 17 4.58 5.66 0.74
N VAL A 18 3.87 6.26 -0.21
CA VAL A 18 2.76 7.18 0.06
C VAL A 18 1.65 6.44 0.80
N THR A 19 1.25 5.26 0.36
CA THR A 19 0.10 4.54 0.95
C THR A 19 0.43 3.99 2.33
N PHE A 20 1.52 3.24 2.49
CA PHE A 20 1.91 2.65 3.77
C PHE A 20 2.42 3.69 4.76
N GLY A 21 3.09 4.74 4.28
CA GLY A 21 3.46 5.89 5.10
C GLY A 21 2.22 6.60 5.63
N SER A 22 1.24 6.88 4.76
CA SER A 22 0.01 7.57 5.17
C SER A 22 -0.85 6.74 6.11
N ILE A 23 -1.05 5.44 5.86
CA ILE A 23 -1.86 4.59 6.75
C ILE A 23 -1.25 4.46 8.15
N THR A 24 0.09 4.49 8.24
CA THR A 24 0.82 4.54 9.51
C THR A 24 0.67 5.90 10.17
N LEU A 25 0.82 6.99 9.40
CA LEU A 25 0.70 8.36 9.90
C LEU A 25 -0.71 8.67 10.42
N LEU A 26 -1.76 8.10 9.80
CA LEU A 26 -3.15 8.22 10.23
C LEU A 26 -3.38 7.85 11.71
N GLN A 27 -2.49 7.06 12.30
CA GLN A 27 -2.59 6.62 13.70
C GLN A 27 -2.08 7.66 14.70
N PHE A 28 -1.43 8.73 14.22
CA PHE A 28 -0.75 9.75 15.03
C PHE A 28 -1.26 11.16 14.76
N VAL A 29 -2.14 11.35 13.78
CA VAL A 29 -2.65 12.68 13.40
C VAL A 29 -4.08 12.85 13.87
N ASP A 30 -4.35 14.00 14.49
CA ASP A 30 -5.69 14.40 14.88
C ASP A 30 -6.41 15.11 13.73
N PHE A 31 -7.69 15.37 13.93
CA PHE A 31 -8.47 16.21 13.03
C PHE A 31 -7.94 17.66 13.05
N PRO A 32 -7.85 18.38 11.92
CA PRO A 32 -8.28 18.02 10.56
C PRO A 32 -7.20 17.33 9.71
N LEU A 33 -5.96 17.27 10.19
CA LEU A 33 -4.83 16.69 9.45
C LEU A 33 -5.09 15.24 9.05
N PHE A 34 -5.83 14.49 9.86
CA PHE A 34 -6.37 13.18 9.53
C PHE A 34 -7.02 13.11 8.14
N LEU A 35 -7.89 14.07 7.79
CA LEU A 35 -8.57 14.07 6.48
C LEU A 35 -7.60 14.27 5.32
N PHE A 36 -6.62 15.14 5.51
CA PHE A 36 -5.60 15.39 4.49
C PHE A 36 -4.75 14.14 4.25
N VAL A 37 -4.25 13.51 5.33
CA VAL A 37 -3.46 12.27 5.23
C VAL A 37 -4.30 11.13 4.64
N LEU A 38 -5.58 11.06 4.99
CA LEU A 38 -6.52 10.08 4.43
C LEU A 38 -6.67 10.26 2.92
N LEU A 39 -6.79 11.51 2.45
CA LEU A 39 -6.86 11.81 1.02
C LEU A 39 -5.57 11.42 0.29
N VAL A 40 -4.40 11.72 0.88
CA VAL A 40 -3.09 11.34 0.33
C VAL A 40 -2.95 9.81 0.22
N MET A 41 -3.38 9.07 1.23
CA MET A 41 -3.41 7.60 1.21
C MET A 41 -4.24 7.07 0.03
N HIS A 42 -5.45 7.61 -0.17
CA HIS A 42 -6.30 7.22 -1.29
C HIS A 42 -5.70 7.59 -2.65
N GLY A 43 -4.97 8.71 -2.73
CA GLY A 43 -4.18 9.06 -3.91
C GLY A 43 -3.16 7.97 -4.27
N GLY A 44 -2.45 7.42 -3.28
CA GLY A 44 -1.56 6.27 -3.45
C GLY A 44 -2.30 5.01 -3.95
N ILE A 45 -3.48 4.71 -3.40
CA ILE A 45 -4.32 3.58 -3.84
C ILE A 45 -4.78 3.76 -5.29
N VAL A 46 -5.23 4.95 -5.66
CA VAL A 46 -5.61 5.26 -7.06
C VAL A 46 -4.41 5.08 -7.99
N LEU A 47 -3.22 5.51 -7.57
CA LEU A 47 -2.00 5.31 -8.33
C LEU A 47 -1.70 3.82 -8.55
N PHE A 48 -1.91 2.94 -7.55
CA PHE A 48 -1.81 1.49 -7.76
C PHE A 48 -2.79 0.98 -8.82
N ILE A 49 -4.05 1.42 -8.78
CA ILE A 49 -5.06 1.01 -9.76
C ILE A 49 -4.64 1.42 -11.17
N VAL A 50 -4.15 2.65 -11.34
CA VAL A 50 -3.68 3.16 -12.64
C VAL A 50 -2.46 2.39 -13.12
N LEU A 51 -1.44 2.19 -12.28
CA LEU A 51 -0.22 1.47 -12.64
C LEU A 51 -0.51 0.01 -12.99
N ARG A 52 -1.38 -0.67 -12.25
CA ARG A 52 -1.81 -2.04 -12.57
C ARG A 52 -2.37 -2.12 -13.99
N LYS A 53 -3.21 -1.16 -14.39
CA LYS A 53 -3.78 -1.09 -15.74
C LYS A 53 -2.69 -0.85 -16.79
N ARG A 54 -1.69 -0.01 -16.51
CA ARG A 54 -0.58 0.27 -17.44
C ARG A 54 0.30 -0.96 -17.66
N PHE A 55 0.73 -1.63 -16.60
CA PHE A 55 1.49 -2.88 -16.72
C PHE A 55 0.68 -3.97 -17.44
N ALA A 56 -0.62 -4.09 -17.19
CA ALA A 56 -1.47 -5.04 -17.89
C ALA A 56 -1.58 -4.75 -19.39
N LYS A 57 -1.68 -3.47 -19.79
CA LYS A 57 -1.64 -3.06 -21.21
C LYS A 57 -0.31 -3.41 -21.89
N ALA A 58 0.78 -3.45 -21.12
CA ALA A 58 2.09 -3.91 -21.59
C ALA A 58 2.25 -5.45 -21.62
N GLY A 59 1.16 -6.21 -21.41
CA GLY A 59 1.18 -7.68 -21.44
C GLY A 59 1.82 -8.35 -20.21
N LEU A 60 2.03 -7.60 -19.12
CA LEU A 60 2.70 -8.12 -17.92
C LEU A 60 1.70 -8.70 -16.92
N ALA A 61 1.98 -9.92 -16.45
CA ALA A 61 1.18 -10.63 -15.45
C ALA A 61 1.47 -10.12 -14.03
N VAL A 62 1.06 -8.89 -13.71
CA VAL A 62 1.40 -8.22 -12.45
C VAL A 62 0.38 -8.40 -11.33
N LYS A 63 -0.79 -8.99 -11.61
CA LYS A 63 -1.92 -9.11 -10.66
C LYS A 63 -1.51 -9.65 -9.28
N PRO A 64 -0.67 -10.70 -9.15
CA PRO A 64 -0.31 -11.24 -7.84
C PRO A 64 0.42 -10.24 -6.93
N PHE A 65 1.28 -9.38 -7.50
CA PHE A 65 2.03 -8.38 -6.74
C PHE A 65 1.12 -7.31 -6.16
N TYR A 66 0.11 -6.86 -6.94
CA TYR A 66 -0.89 -5.92 -6.46
C TYR A 66 -1.83 -6.54 -5.43
N GLN A 67 -2.24 -7.79 -5.60
CA GLN A 67 -3.07 -8.49 -4.61
C GLN A 67 -2.37 -8.58 -3.26
N ARG A 68 -1.08 -8.88 -3.25
CA ARG A 68 -0.27 -8.87 -2.01
C ARG A 68 -0.25 -7.48 -1.37
N THR A 69 -0.01 -6.42 -2.13
CA THR A 69 -0.06 -5.04 -1.60
C THR A 69 -1.44 -4.72 -0.99
N TYR A 70 -2.54 -5.11 -1.63
CA TYR A 70 -3.88 -4.90 -1.07
C TYR A 70 -4.15 -5.73 0.19
N LEU A 71 -3.65 -6.98 0.25
CA LEU A 71 -3.75 -7.79 1.46
C LEU A 71 -2.99 -7.15 2.64
N LEU A 72 -1.83 -6.55 2.38
CA LEU A 72 -1.07 -5.84 3.41
C LEU A 72 -1.80 -4.58 3.90
N LEU A 73 -2.50 -3.86 3.01
CA LEU A 73 -3.39 -2.77 3.44
C LEU A 73 -4.58 -3.27 4.25
N ALA A 74 -5.13 -4.43 3.90
CA ALA A 74 -6.27 -5.03 4.61
C ALA A 74 -5.92 -5.42 6.05
N LEU A 75 -4.63 -5.62 6.40
CA LEU A 75 -4.19 -5.87 7.78
C LEU A 75 -4.58 -4.74 8.74
N PHE A 76 -4.85 -3.53 8.25
CA PHE A 76 -5.26 -2.39 9.07
C PHE A 76 -6.77 -2.32 9.30
N LEU A 77 -7.59 -3.14 8.61
CA LEU A 77 -9.04 -3.17 8.79
C LEU A 77 -9.48 -3.53 10.22
N PRO A 78 -8.84 -4.46 10.95
CA PRO A 78 -9.18 -4.73 12.35
C PRO A 78 -8.99 -3.51 13.26
N ILE A 79 -7.95 -2.69 13.03
CA ILE A 79 -7.74 -1.45 13.79
C ILE A 79 -8.87 -0.45 13.53
N LEU A 80 -9.23 -0.29 12.25
CA LEU A 80 -10.36 0.55 11.87
C LEU A 80 -11.66 0.03 12.49
N GLY A 81 -11.90 -1.28 12.45
CA GLY A 81 -13.06 -1.93 13.05
C GLY A 81 -13.13 -1.73 14.56
N TYR A 82 -11.98 -1.81 15.26
CA TYR A 82 -11.88 -1.53 16.68
C TYR A 82 -12.26 -0.07 17.00
N ALA A 83 -11.69 0.90 16.28
CA ALA A 83 -11.99 2.32 16.48
C ALA A 83 -13.47 2.66 16.18
N LEU A 84 -14.01 2.14 15.08
CA LEU A 84 -15.42 2.35 14.72
C LEU A 84 -16.36 1.67 15.73
N GLY A 85 -16.05 0.45 16.17
CA GLY A 85 -16.83 -0.25 17.19
C GLY A 85 -16.86 0.52 18.51
N ALA A 86 -15.72 1.04 18.96
CA ALA A 86 -15.65 1.87 20.16
C ALA A 86 -16.56 3.11 20.06
N VAL A 87 -16.59 3.79 18.91
CA VAL A 87 -17.51 4.91 18.66
C VAL A 87 -18.97 4.47 18.67
N VAL A 88 -19.31 3.35 18.01
CA VAL A 88 -20.69 2.85 17.89
C VAL A 88 -21.25 2.40 19.24
N PHE A 89 -20.42 1.76 20.08
CA PHE A 89 -20.84 1.21 21.37
C PHE A 89 -20.54 2.12 22.57
N GLY A 90 -19.90 3.28 22.35
CA GLY A 90 -19.62 4.26 23.40
C GLY A 90 -18.49 3.86 24.37
N TYR A 91 -17.58 2.98 23.95
CA TYR A 91 -16.42 2.60 24.76
C TYR A 91 -15.22 3.52 24.46
N PRO A 92 -14.37 3.83 25.45
CA PRO A 92 -13.15 4.57 25.20
C PRO A 92 -12.18 3.73 24.35
N VAL A 93 -11.56 4.36 23.35
CA VAL A 93 -10.49 3.75 22.55
C VAL A 93 -9.20 3.79 23.38
N ASP A 94 -8.57 2.63 23.55
CA ASP A 94 -7.19 2.58 24.05
C ASP A 94 -6.24 3.00 22.92
N GLU A 95 -5.89 4.28 22.93
CA GLU A 95 -4.97 4.90 21.97
C GLU A 95 -3.56 4.28 22.04
N GLY A 96 -3.12 3.82 23.21
CA GLY A 96 -1.81 3.18 23.39
C GLY A 96 -1.75 1.80 22.73
N MET A 97 -2.78 0.98 22.95
CA MET A 97 -2.92 -0.31 22.28
C MET A 97 -3.06 -0.13 20.77
N LYS A 98 -3.93 0.80 20.31
CA LYS A 98 -4.14 1.08 18.89
C LYS A 98 -2.84 1.45 18.18
N ARG A 99 -2.06 2.37 18.76
CA ARG A 99 -0.76 2.81 18.19
C ARG A 99 0.26 1.67 18.17
N THR A 100 0.37 0.90 19.26
CA THR A 100 1.30 -0.23 19.35
C THR A 100 1.00 -1.28 18.29
N VAL A 101 -0.25 -1.73 18.20
CA VAL A 101 -0.68 -2.71 17.18
C VAL A 101 -0.46 -2.16 15.77
N SER A 102 -0.78 -0.89 15.54
CA SER A 102 -0.56 -0.26 14.24
C SER A 102 0.90 -0.22 13.82
N LEU A 103 1.82 0.08 14.74
CA LEU A 103 3.26 0.10 14.46
C LEU A 103 3.78 -1.31 14.13
N ILE A 104 3.33 -2.32 14.85
CA ILE A 104 3.69 -3.73 14.56
C ILE A 104 3.21 -4.11 13.16
N LEU A 105 1.94 -3.83 12.84
CA LEU A 105 1.37 -4.12 11.53
C LEU A 105 2.03 -3.32 10.42
N ALA A 106 2.40 -2.06 10.67
CA ALA A 106 3.18 -1.25 9.74
C ALA A 106 4.55 -1.86 9.47
N GLY A 107 5.27 -2.31 10.52
CA GLY A 107 6.54 -3.00 10.35
C GLY A 107 6.42 -4.25 9.48
N ILE A 108 5.41 -5.10 9.75
CA ILE A 108 5.12 -6.30 8.96
C ILE A 108 4.79 -5.92 7.51
N ALA A 109 3.91 -4.93 7.31
CA ALA A 109 3.47 -4.49 5.99
C ALA A 109 4.63 -3.92 5.16
N ILE A 110 5.50 -3.11 5.76
CA ILE A 110 6.67 -2.51 5.10
C ILE A 110 7.66 -3.60 4.68
N LEU A 111 7.98 -4.56 5.58
CA LEU A 111 8.89 -5.65 5.27
C LEU A 111 8.34 -6.55 4.15
N ALA A 112 7.06 -6.95 4.26
CA ALA A 112 6.41 -7.77 3.25
C ALA A 112 6.27 -7.04 1.90
N SER A 113 6.00 -5.73 1.93
CA SER A 113 5.96 -4.87 0.73
C SER A 113 7.34 -4.79 0.09
N ALA A 114 8.41 -4.57 0.86
CA ALA A 114 9.77 -4.55 0.33
C ALA A 114 10.14 -5.88 -0.37
N ILE A 115 9.81 -7.02 0.25
CA ILE A 115 10.00 -8.34 -0.36
C ILE A 115 9.18 -8.46 -1.65
N ASN A 116 7.90 -8.08 -1.62
CA ASN A 116 7.03 -8.12 -2.79
C ASN A 116 7.57 -7.26 -3.94
N THR A 117 8.15 -6.10 -3.64
CA THR A 117 8.74 -5.16 -4.60
C THR A 117 10.03 -5.67 -5.21
N ILE A 118 10.88 -6.34 -4.43
CA ILE A 118 12.06 -7.05 -4.95
C ILE A 118 11.64 -8.16 -5.91
N LEU A 119 10.65 -8.97 -5.52
CA LEU A 119 10.11 -10.04 -6.36
C LEU A 119 9.45 -9.49 -7.63
N PHE A 120 8.74 -8.37 -7.52
CA PHE A 120 8.10 -7.72 -8.66
C PHE A 120 9.16 -7.18 -9.64
N ARG A 121 10.22 -6.54 -9.15
CA ARG A 121 11.36 -6.11 -9.97
C ARG A 121 11.98 -7.29 -10.70
N ALA A 122 12.24 -8.40 -10.01
CA ALA A 122 12.80 -9.60 -10.62
C ALA A 122 11.89 -10.17 -11.71
N HIS A 123 10.57 -10.17 -11.49
CA HIS A 123 9.57 -10.58 -12.49
C HIS A 123 9.59 -9.67 -13.72
N LEU A 124 9.63 -8.35 -13.53
CA LEU A 124 9.70 -7.39 -14.63
C LEU A 124 10.97 -7.57 -15.46
N VAL A 125 12.12 -7.79 -14.82
CA VAL A 125 13.39 -8.02 -15.54
C VAL A 125 13.32 -9.30 -16.38
N LYS A 126 12.78 -10.39 -15.84
CA LYS A 126 12.68 -11.69 -16.54
C LYS A 126 11.71 -11.68 -17.73
N ARG A 127 10.67 -10.85 -17.74
CA ARG A 127 9.64 -10.81 -18.79
C ARG A 127 9.93 -9.85 -19.96
N ILE A 128 10.96 -9.00 -19.85
CA ILE A 128 11.32 -8.08 -20.94
C ILE A 128 11.76 -8.79 -22.24
N PRO A 129 12.55 -9.88 -22.20
CA PRO A 129 12.94 -10.60 -23.41
C PRO A 129 11.75 -11.20 -24.17
N SER A 130 10.69 -11.62 -23.47
CA SER A 130 9.53 -12.31 -24.07
C SER A 130 8.48 -11.39 -24.69
N ILE A 131 8.63 -10.06 -24.55
CA ILE A 131 7.70 -9.07 -25.16
C ILE A 131 8.28 -8.50 -26.47
N LYS A 132 9.59 -8.67 -26.68
CA LYS A 132 10.30 -8.21 -27.88
C LYS A 132 10.51 -9.29 -28.95
N ALA A 133 10.09 -10.53 -28.68
CA ALA A 133 10.07 -11.65 -29.62
C ALA A 133 8.65 -11.85 -30.13
#